data_AF-A0A4R4U516-F1
#
_entry.id   AF-A0A4R4U516-F1
#
_cell.length_a   1.000
_cell.length_b   1.000
_cell.length_c   1.000
_cell.angle_alpha   90.00
_cell.angle_beta   90.00
_cell.angle_gamma   90.00
#
_symmetry.space_group_name_H-M   'P 1'
#
loop_
_entity.id
_entity.type
_entity.pdbx_description
1 polymer ?
#
loop_
_entity_poly.entity_id
_entity_poly.type
_entity_poly.pdbx_seq_one_letter_code
_entity_poly.pdbx_strand_id
1 'polypeptide(L)'
;MITVVDRLRSRLVARMRLTDRRLDRRISLFAPADDADLITAIGREFAHGFNDSLRTFDAAAVTAELDSLNDAYLAPFYVEGAAMAFAAGRTVYPSKARTAHRVLLTDLPGHKYLIFAGWGWWYAVRPFGALAIRRSPVWRQDSLFAALSIDGMAFATCFLKARPPRFDVPCPFPNPEFEALWLQGYGRALWFVASGHPEVFRDQHERLDPQRRPELSAGLGLATAFAGMRRLRTLPEAPSGSEIERRAFLQGLAFGLTARREASPDSFRRWIDQLDRPSASWVAAATDRCLQPPERAASSPDGGYVAWQRQIRSELPLPERPA
;
A
#
# COMPACT_ATOMS: atom_id res chain seq x y z
N MET A 1 -1.39 23.61 -33.53
CA MET A 1 -2.84 23.81 -33.30
C MET A 1 -3.31 22.75 -32.30
N ILE A 2 -3.80 23.12 -31.10
CA ILE A 2 -4.23 22.14 -30.07
C ILE A 2 -5.59 21.54 -30.48
N THR A 3 -5.68 20.22 -30.60
CA THR A 3 -6.93 19.56 -31.02
C THR A 3 -8.02 19.67 -29.94
N VAL A 4 -9.28 19.48 -30.31
CA VAL A 4 -10.40 19.38 -29.32
C VAL A 4 -10.14 18.26 -28.32
N VAL A 5 -9.59 17.13 -28.79
CA VAL A 5 -9.21 15.99 -27.96
C VAL A 5 -8.14 16.38 -26.93
N ASP A 6 -7.13 17.16 -27.33
CA ASP A 6 -6.08 17.60 -26.41
C ASP A 6 -6.59 18.60 -25.36
N ARG A 7 -7.56 19.46 -25.72
CA ARG A 7 -8.25 20.32 -24.75
C ARG A 7 -9.08 19.51 -23.74
N LEU A 8 -9.80 18.49 -24.18
CA LEU A 8 -10.56 17.60 -23.31
C LEU A 8 -9.64 16.81 -22.36
N ARG A 9 -8.55 16.25 -22.87
CA ARG A 9 -7.53 15.57 -22.05
C ARG A 9 -6.91 16.50 -21.01
N SER A 10 -6.53 17.71 -21.43
CA SER A 10 -5.95 18.70 -20.52
C SER A 10 -6.90 19.06 -19.37
N ARG A 11 -8.21 19.21 -19.66
CA ARG A 11 -9.23 19.42 -18.65
C ARG A 11 -9.42 18.22 -17.73
N LEU A 12 -9.38 17.00 -18.25
CA LEU A 12 -9.46 15.77 -17.46
C LEU A 12 -8.27 15.66 -16.50
N VAL A 13 -7.04 15.81 -17.00
CA VAL A 13 -5.80 15.81 -16.21
C VAL A 13 -5.84 16.87 -15.12
N ALA A 14 -6.27 18.10 -15.46
CA ALA A 14 -6.39 19.17 -14.48
C ALA A 14 -7.38 18.84 -13.34
N ARG A 15 -8.48 18.13 -13.63
CA ARG A 15 -9.45 17.70 -12.61
C ARG A 15 -8.93 16.57 -11.73
N MET A 16 -8.11 15.68 -12.30
CA MET A 16 -7.52 14.54 -11.61
C MET A 16 -6.39 14.94 -10.66
N ARG A 17 -5.72 16.07 -10.92
CA ARG A 17 -4.61 16.58 -10.09
C ARG A 17 -4.97 16.53 -8.59
N LEU A 18 -4.06 15.96 -7.81
CA LEU A 18 -4.12 15.95 -6.36
C LEU A 18 -3.51 17.27 -5.87
N THR A 19 -4.27 18.04 -5.11
CA THR A 19 -3.86 19.38 -4.64
C THR A 19 -3.75 19.35 -3.14
N ASP A 20 -2.82 20.12 -2.57
CA ASP A 20 -2.64 20.27 -1.12
C ASP A 20 -3.98 20.52 -0.43
N ARG A 21 -4.78 21.47 -0.92
CA ARG A 21 -6.12 21.76 -0.38
C ARG A 21 -7.03 20.52 -0.29
N ARG A 22 -6.99 19.61 -1.26
CA ARG A 22 -7.79 18.37 -1.25
C ARG A 22 -7.24 17.36 -0.24
N LEU A 23 -5.91 17.27 -0.15
CA LEU A 23 -5.22 16.41 0.80
C LEU A 23 -5.45 16.90 2.24
N ASP A 24 -5.19 18.17 2.51
CA ASP A 24 -5.40 18.81 3.81
C ASP A 24 -6.87 18.65 4.25
N ARG A 25 -7.84 18.88 3.35
CA ARG A 25 -9.25 18.62 3.63
C ARG A 25 -9.54 17.15 3.93
N ARG A 26 -8.83 16.21 3.31
CA ARG A 26 -9.03 14.79 3.58
C ARG A 26 -8.47 14.42 4.95
N ILE A 27 -7.24 14.84 5.24
CA ILE A 27 -6.55 14.59 6.50
C ILE A 27 -7.30 15.25 7.66
N SER A 28 -7.85 16.45 7.47
CA SER A 28 -8.62 17.15 8.53
C SER A 28 -9.91 16.45 8.95
N LEU A 29 -10.37 15.42 8.22
CA LEU A 29 -11.50 14.58 8.63
C LEU A 29 -11.10 13.50 9.63
N PHE A 30 -9.80 13.32 9.82
CA PHE A 30 -9.20 12.41 10.77
C PHE A 30 -8.63 13.31 11.86
N ALA A 31 -9.01 13.06 13.12
CA ALA A 31 -8.66 13.93 14.22
C ALA A 31 -7.13 14.11 14.31
N PRO A 32 -6.64 15.29 14.72
CA PRO A 32 -5.21 15.54 14.81
C PRO A 32 -4.61 14.67 15.92
N ALA A 33 -3.65 13.85 15.55
CA ALA A 33 -2.80 13.11 16.48
C ALA A 33 -1.32 13.34 16.19
N ASP A 34 -0.48 12.74 17.01
CA ASP A 34 0.98 12.77 16.93
C ASP A 34 1.53 12.44 15.53
N ASP A 35 0.78 11.73 14.68
CA ASP A 35 1.15 11.32 13.31
C ASP A 35 0.71 12.29 12.20
N ALA A 36 0.01 13.39 12.50
CA ALA A 36 -0.58 14.27 11.48
C ALA A 36 0.45 14.83 10.48
N ASP A 37 1.62 15.25 10.95
CA ASP A 37 2.69 15.75 10.10
C ASP A 37 3.25 14.66 9.18
N LEU A 38 3.38 13.44 9.70
CA LEU A 38 3.88 12.32 8.92
C LEU A 38 2.89 11.90 7.84
N ILE A 39 1.60 11.76 8.19
CA ILE A 39 0.54 11.43 7.24
C ILE A 39 0.44 12.51 6.16
N THR A 40 0.58 13.78 6.54
CA THR A 40 0.61 14.90 5.59
C THR A 40 1.81 14.82 4.65
N ALA A 41 3.01 14.54 5.17
CA ALA A 41 4.21 14.37 4.35
C ALA A 41 4.07 13.19 3.36
N ILE A 42 3.58 12.04 3.84
CA ILE A 42 3.30 10.86 3.00
C ILE A 42 2.30 11.21 1.89
N GLY A 43 1.19 11.86 2.24
CA GLY A 43 0.16 12.23 1.27
C GLY A 43 0.64 13.24 0.23
N ARG A 44 1.52 14.18 0.62
CA ARG A 44 2.12 15.16 -0.29
C ARG A 44 3.08 14.48 -1.26
N GLU A 45 3.91 13.57 -0.79
CA GLU A 45 4.85 12.83 -1.65
C GLU A 45 4.11 11.89 -2.63
N PHE A 46 3.05 11.22 -2.17
CA PHE A 46 2.17 10.45 -3.04
C PHE A 46 1.52 11.35 -4.12
N ALA A 47 1.00 12.51 -3.72
CA ALA A 47 0.39 13.47 -4.64
C ALA A 47 1.41 14.02 -5.64
N HIS A 48 2.66 14.22 -5.22
CA HIS A 48 3.76 14.64 -6.05
C HIS A 48 4.00 13.65 -7.20
N GLY A 49 4.25 12.38 -6.88
CA GLY A 49 4.49 11.36 -7.91
C GLY A 49 3.31 11.12 -8.84
N PHE A 50 2.08 11.16 -8.31
CA PHE A 50 0.90 11.08 -9.16
C PHE A 50 0.81 12.25 -10.14
N ASN A 51 0.99 13.48 -9.66
CA ASN A 51 0.82 14.67 -10.48
C ASN A 51 1.89 14.79 -11.56
N ASP A 52 3.15 14.47 -11.23
CA ASP A 52 4.27 14.56 -12.16
C ASP A 52 4.12 13.54 -13.31
N SER A 53 3.70 12.32 -12.96
CA SER A 53 3.53 11.23 -13.92
C SER A 53 2.28 11.30 -14.79
N LEU A 54 1.26 12.11 -14.42
CA LEU A 54 -0.08 12.09 -15.03
C LEU A 54 -0.14 12.53 -16.50
N ARG A 55 0.95 13.09 -17.04
CA ARG A 55 1.06 13.53 -18.45
C ARG A 55 2.14 12.77 -19.21
N THR A 56 3.24 12.44 -18.54
CA THR A 56 4.42 11.86 -19.15
C THR A 56 4.27 10.34 -19.29
N PHE A 57 3.86 9.65 -18.23
CA PHE A 57 3.91 8.18 -18.13
C PHE A 57 5.30 7.65 -18.53
N ASP A 58 6.33 8.39 -18.14
CA ASP A 58 7.72 8.13 -18.50
C ASP A 58 8.45 7.60 -17.27
N ALA A 59 8.83 6.33 -17.31
CA ALA A 59 9.49 5.68 -16.18
C ALA A 59 10.88 6.25 -15.92
N ALA A 60 11.59 6.70 -16.97
CA ALA A 60 12.89 7.34 -16.81
C ALA A 60 12.79 8.67 -16.05
N ALA A 61 11.73 9.45 -16.31
CA ALA A 61 11.46 10.67 -15.55
C ALA A 61 11.12 10.37 -14.08
N VAL A 62 10.38 9.29 -13.81
CA VAL A 62 10.10 8.84 -12.43
C VAL A 62 11.41 8.47 -11.72
N THR A 63 12.30 7.72 -12.38
CA THR A 63 13.60 7.36 -11.81
C THR A 63 14.48 8.57 -11.55
N ALA A 64 14.57 9.50 -12.51
CA ALA A 64 15.37 10.71 -12.37
C ALA A 64 14.89 11.60 -11.21
N GLU A 65 13.57 11.72 -11.02
CA GLU A 65 13.02 12.44 -9.88
C GLU A 65 13.22 11.68 -8.57
N LEU A 66 13.06 10.35 -8.58
CA LEU A 66 13.33 9.51 -7.40
C LEU A 66 14.77 9.71 -6.88
N ASP A 67 15.76 9.79 -7.79
CA ASP A 67 17.16 10.06 -7.46
C ASP A 67 17.41 11.48 -6.95
N SER A 68 16.50 12.43 -7.25
CA SER A 68 16.57 13.83 -6.81
C SER A 68 15.96 14.06 -5.42
N LEU A 69 15.12 13.13 -4.93
CA LEU A 69 14.44 13.24 -3.65
C LEU A 69 15.41 13.11 -2.47
N ASN A 70 15.43 14.14 -1.62
CA ASN A 70 16.32 14.20 -0.45
C ASN A 70 15.90 13.26 0.70
N ASP A 71 14.61 12.92 0.80
CA ASP A 71 14.09 12.05 1.85
C ASP A 71 13.83 10.62 1.31
N ALA A 72 14.86 9.77 1.46
CA ALA A 72 14.80 8.36 1.07
C ALA A 72 13.68 7.57 1.78
N TYR A 73 13.17 8.06 2.91
CA TYR A 73 12.04 7.44 3.59
C TYR A 73 10.69 7.85 2.94
N LEU A 74 10.57 9.04 2.36
CA LEU A 74 9.35 9.45 1.65
C LEU A 74 9.33 8.96 0.18
N ALA A 75 10.49 8.80 -0.44
CA ALA A 75 10.67 8.37 -1.82
C ALA A 75 9.78 7.19 -2.30
N PRO A 76 9.56 6.10 -1.55
CA PRO A 76 8.67 5.03 -1.98
C PRO A 76 7.21 5.46 -2.22
N PHE A 77 6.72 6.49 -1.53
CA PHE A 77 5.37 7.02 -1.70
C PHE A 77 5.22 7.82 -3.00
N TYR A 78 6.29 8.50 -3.44
CA TYR A 78 6.35 9.11 -4.77
C TYR A 78 6.11 8.04 -5.85
N VAL A 79 6.79 6.90 -5.75
CA VAL A 79 6.64 5.79 -6.70
C VAL A 79 5.24 5.18 -6.66
N GLU A 80 4.62 5.05 -5.48
CA GLU A 80 3.22 4.57 -5.36
C GLU A 80 2.24 5.52 -6.08
N GLY A 81 2.43 6.84 -5.92
CA GLY A 81 1.64 7.86 -6.63
C GLY A 81 1.85 7.83 -8.13
N ALA A 82 3.11 7.73 -8.58
CA ALA A 82 3.45 7.58 -9.99
C ALA A 82 2.78 6.34 -10.59
N ALA A 83 2.84 5.19 -9.89
CA ALA A 83 2.18 3.97 -10.32
C ALA A 83 0.66 4.16 -10.51
N MET A 84 -0.03 4.87 -9.61
CA MET A 84 -1.44 5.22 -9.80
C MET A 84 -1.68 5.98 -11.11
N ALA A 85 -0.81 6.95 -11.45
CA ALA A 85 -0.92 7.69 -12.70
C ALA A 85 -0.71 6.79 -13.93
N PHE A 86 0.26 5.87 -13.87
CA PHE A 86 0.51 4.91 -14.95
C PHE A 86 -0.69 3.95 -15.17
N ALA A 87 -1.37 3.52 -14.10
CA ALA A 87 -2.60 2.74 -14.20
C ALA A 87 -3.76 3.55 -14.82
N ALA A 88 -3.85 4.85 -14.51
CA ALA A 88 -4.81 5.76 -15.13
C ALA A 88 -4.49 6.08 -16.59
N GLY A 89 -3.23 5.96 -17.00
CA GLY A 89 -2.72 6.43 -18.27
C GLY A 89 -3.48 5.91 -19.48
N ARG A 90 -3.92 4.65 -19.50
CA ARG A 90 -4.70 4.11 -20.65
C ARG A 90 -6.08 4.74 -20.81
N THR A 91 -6.64 5.31 -19.74
CA THR A 91 -7.90 6.07 -19.80
C THR A 91 -7.68 7.47 -20.35
N VAL A 92 -6.52 8.08 -20.10
CA VAL A 92 -6.22 9.47 -20.50
C VAL A 92 -5.50 9.54 -21.86
N TYR A 93 -4.53 8.66 -22.08
CA TYR A 93 -3.67 8.55 -23.27
C TYR A 93 -3.49 7.08 -23.71
N PRO A 94 -4.48 6.47 -24.40
CA PRO A 94 -4.52 5.03 -24.70
C PRO A 94 -3.29 4.48 -25.44
N SER A 95 -2.74 5.23 -26.40
CA SER A 95 -1.57 4.80 -27.17
C SER A 95 -0.27 4.97 -26.40
N LYS A 96 -0.07 6.11 -25.74
CA LYS A 96 1.16 6.45 -25.01
C LYS A 96 1.36 5.55 -23.79
N ALA A 97 0.29 5.33 -23.02
CA ALA A 97 0.36 4.56 -21.78
C ALA A 97 0.13 3.04 -21.97
N ARG A 98 0.17 2.54 -23.22
CA ARG A 98 -0.19 1.14 -23.51
C ARG A 98 0.67 0.15 -22.74
N THR A 99 1.98 0.39 -22.69
CA THR A 99 3.01 -0.45 -22.06
C THR A 99 3.73 0.23 -20.90
N ALA A 100 3.48 1.51 -20.66
CA ALA A 100 4.21 2.32 -19.67
C ALA A 100 4.24 1.67 -18.27
N HIS A 101 3.13 1.10 -17.81
CA HIS A 101 3.06 0.43 -16.51
C HIS A 101 4.06 -0.74 -16.39
N ARG A 102 4.30 -1.51 -17.47
CA ARG A 102 5.29 -2.59 -17.47
C ARG A 102 6.71 -2.04 -17.41
N VAL A 103 6.97 -0.95 -18.14
CA VAL A 103 8.28 -0.28 -18.13
C VAL A 103 8.60 0.22 -16.72
N LEU A 104 7.64 0.85 -16.04
CA LEU A 104 7.82 1.29 -14.65
C LEU A 104 8.22 0.13 -13.71
N LEU A 105 7.59 -1.04 -13.86
CA LEU A 105 7.91 -2.22 -13.05
C LEU A 105 9.31 -2.77 -13.36
N THR A 106 9.73 -2.73 -14.63
CA THR A 106 11.08 -3.14 -15.05
C THR A 106 12.16 -2.18 -14.56
N ASP A 107 11.91 -0.88 -14.63
CA ASP A 107 12.91 0.16 -14.32
C ASP A 107 13.08 0.35 -12.80
N LEU A 108 12.04 0.04 -12.01
CA LEU A 108 12.04 0.19 -10.55
C LEU A 108 11.71 -1.13 -9.82
N PRO A 109 12.52 -2.20 -9.99
CA PRO A 109 12.22 -3.52 -9.44
C PRO A 109 12.15 -3.54 -7.91
N GLY A 110 12.96 -2.73 -7.23
CA GLY A 110 12.92 -2.56 -5.76
C GLY A 110 11.60 -1.95 -5.25
N HIS A 111 10.81 -1.33 -6.13
CA HIS A 111 9.53 -0.70 -5.80
C HIS A 111 8.32 -1.53 -6.22
N LYS A 112 8.50 -2.80 -6.64
CA LYS A 112 7.42 -3.66 -7.15
C LYS A 112 6.17 -3.69 -6.25
N TYR A 113 6.34 -3.78 -4.93
CA TYR A 113 5.23 -3.79 -3.97
C TYR A 113 4.39 -2.51 -4.04
N LEU A 114 5.06 -1.35 -4.16
CA LEU A 114 4.42 -0.03 -4.22
C LEU A 114 3.80 0.20 -5.58
N ILE A 115 4.41 -0.32 -6.65
CA ILE A 115 3.86 -0.24 -7.99
C ILE A 115 2.53 -1.00 -8.08
N PHE A 116 2.48 -2.25 -7.59
CA PHE A 116 1.24 -3.02 -7.58
C PHE A 116 0.17 -2.39 -6.67
N ALA A 117 0.54 -1.93 -5.48
CA ALA A 117 -0.38 -1.21 -4.59
C ALA A 117 -0.92 0.08 -5.23
N GLY A 118 -0.04 0.88 -5.83
CA GLY A 118 -0.35 2.13 -6.54
C GLY A 118 -1.29 1.93 -7.71
N TRP A 119 -1.17 0.83 -8.46
CA TRP A 119 -2.15 0.50 -9.51
C TRP A 119 -3.56 0.28 -8.96
N GLY A 120 -3.67 -0.29 -7.75
CA GLY A 120 -4.93 -0.47 -7.04
C GLY A 120 -5.69 0.84 -6.79
N TRP A 121 -4.98 1.91 -6.43
CA TRP A 121 -5.58 3.23 -6.18
C TRP A 121 -6.44 3.75 -7.33
N TRP A 122 -6.00 3.55 -8.57
CA TRP A 122 -6.76 3.99 -9.74
C TRP A 122 -8.15 3.35 -9.79
N TYR A 123 -8.27 2.08 -9.39
CA TYR A 123 -9.54 1.37 -9.41
C TYR A 123 -10.47 1.77 -8.27
N ALA A 124 -9.95 2.34 -7.18
CA ALA A 124 -10.78 2.89 -6.11
C ALA A 124 -11.55 4.15 -6.54
N VAL A 125 -10.96 4.96 -7.42
CA VAL A 125 -11.54 6.24 -7.90
C VAL A 125 -12.23 6.12 -9.26
N ARG A 126 -12.06 4.99 -9.96
CA ARG A 126 -12.67 4.74 -11.27
C ARG A 126 -14.09 4.18 -11.14
N PRO A 127 -15.06 4.63 -11.96
CA PRO A 127 -16.36 3.98 -12.08
C PRO A 127 -16.23 2.49 -12.40
N PHE A 128 -17.03 1.66 -11.71
CA PHE A 128 -17.00 0.20 -11.85
C PHE A 128 -15.61 -0.41 -11.61
N GLY A 129 -14.83 0.16 -10.67
CA GLY A 129 -13.46 -0.24 -10.34
C GLY A 129 -13.22 -1.74 -10.24
N ALA A 130 -14.08 -2.46 -9.51
CA ALA A 130 -13.97 -3.91 -9.32
C ALA A 130 -14.13 -4.72 -10.62
N LEU A 131 -14.95 -4.24 -11.55
CA LEU A 131 -15.06 -4.84 -12.88
C LEU A 131 -13.88 -4.43 -13.78
N ALA A 132 -13.42 -3.19 -13.63
CA ALA A 132 -12.33 -2.61 -14.40
C ALA A 132 -10.98 -3.26 -14.09
N ILE A 133 -10.68 -3.56 -12.83
CA ILE A 133 -9.41 -4.18 -12.41
C ILE A 133 -9.25 -5.58 -13.01
N ARG A 134 -10.31 -6.40 -13.00
CA ARG A 134 -10.31 -7.77 -13.57
C ARG A 134 -10.02 -7.81 -15.07
N ARG A 135 -10.31 -6.72 -15.79
CA ARG A 135 -10.07 -6.58 -17.24
C ARG A 135 -8.77 -5.83 -17.55
N SER A 136 -8.06 -5.36 -16.54
CA SER A 136 -6.91 -4.51 -16.74
C SER A 136 -5.65 -5.30 -17.11
N PRO A 137 -4.83 -4.81 -18.05
CA PRO A 137 -3.48 -5.31 -18.26
C PRO A 137 -2.60 -5.26 -17.00
N VAL A 138 -2.83 -4.29 -16.11
CA VAL A 138 -2.04 -4.16 -14.86
C VAL A 138 -2.33 -5.31 -13.89
N TRP A 139 -3.51 -5.94 -14.00
CA TRP A 139 -3.89 -7.11 -13.20
C TRP A 139 -3.42 -8.42 -13.83
N ARG A 140 -3.23 -8.45 -15.16
CA ARG A 140 -2.76 -9.62 -15.91
C ARG A 140 -1.24 -9.75 -15.95
N GLN A 141 -0.53 -9.15 -14.99
CA GLN A 141 0.90 -9.39 -14.86
C GLN A 141 1.12 -10.81 -14.36
N ASP A 142 2.07 -11.51 -14.95
CA ASP A 142 2.46 -12.85 -14.50
C ASP A 142 3.40 -12.73 -13.29
N SER A 143 2.85 -12.23 -12.18
CA SER A 143 3.57 -11.99 -10.94
C SER A 143 2.71 -12.37 -9.75
N LEU A 144 3.31 -13.03 -8.76
CA LEU A 144 2.68 -13.30 -7.46
C LEU A 144 2.11 -12.03 -6.83
N PHE A 145 2.79 -10.89 -7.02
CA PHE A 145 2.45 -9.62 -6.38
C PHE A 145 1.34 -8.84 -7.08
N ALA A 146 0.82 -9.30 -8.23
CA ALA A 146 -0.30 -8.64 -8.91
C ALA A 146 -1.52 -8.46 -7.99
N ALA A 147 -1.72 -9.41 -7.08
CA ALA A 147 -2.73 -9.43 -6.02
C ALA A 147 -2.74 -8.17 -5.14
N LEU A 148 -1.58 -7.51 -4.94
CA LEU A 148 -1.47 -6.27 -4.18
C LEU A 148 -2.27 -5.11 -4.77
N SER A 149 -2.70 -5.20 -6.04
CA SER A 149 -3.60 -4.21 -6.62
C SER A 149 -5.00 -4.24 -5.96
N ILE A 150 -5.45 -5.38 -5.43
CA ILE A 150 -6.71 -5.48 -4.67
C ILE A 150 -6.54 -4.84 -3.30
N ASP A 151 -5.44 -5.16 -2.62
CA ASP A 151 -5.07 -4.55 -1.35
C ASP A 151 -4.95 -3.01 -1.47
N GLY A 152 -4.23 -2.51 -2.48
CA GLY A 152 -4.12 -1.08 -2.75
C GLY A 152 -5.45 -0.42 -3.14
N MET A 153 -6.33 -1.14 -3.87
CA MET A 153 -7.68 -0.66 -4.17
C MET A 153 -8.53 -0.57 -2.89
N ALA A 154 -8.44 -1.55 -2.01
CA ALA A 154 -9.16 -1.55 -0.73
C ALA A 154 -8.66 -0.44 0.19
N PHE A 155 -7.33 -0.28 0.31
CA PHE A 155 -6.70 0.83 1.01
C PHE A 155 -7.25 2.17 0.54
N ALA A 156 -7.16 2.45 -0.75
CA ALA A 156 -7.61 3.72 -1.31
C ALA A 156 -9.12 3.92 -1.14
N THR A 157 -9.91 2.86 -1.28
CA THR A 157 -11.37 2.93 -1.09
C THR A 157 -11.71 3.30 0.36
N CYS A 158 -11.09 2.63 1.33
CA CYS A 158 -11.28 2.91 2.75
C CYS A 158 -10.74 4.30 3.10
N PHE A 159 -9.51 4.62 2.70
CA PHE A 159 -8.88 5.91 2.95
C PHE A 159 -9.65 7.08 2.34
N LEU A 160 -10.38 6.92 1.22
CA LEU A 160 -11.15 8.00 0.60
C LEU A 160 -12.61 8.09 1.09
N LYS A 161 -13.21 6.97 1.51
CA LYS A 161 -14.63 6.91 1.89
C LYS A 161 -14.88 6.93 3.39
N ALA A 162 -13.89 6.57 4.20
CA ALA A 162 -13.96 6.58 5.66
C ALA A 162 -14.50 7.90 6.21
N ARG A 163 -15.45 7.83 7.14
CA ARG A 163 -15.98 8.96 7.91
C ARG A 163 -16.10 8.53 9.37
N PRO A 164 -15.04 8.69 10.18
CA PRO A 164 -15.05 8.25 11.57
C PRO A 164 -16.31 8.70 12.34
N PRO A 165 -16.93 7.82 13.16
CA PRO A 165 -16.54 6.43 13.47
C PRO A 165 -17.10 5.37 12.50
N ARG A 166 -17.72 5.76 11.37
CA ARG A 166 -18.32 4.83 10.39
C ARG A 166 -17.36 4.52 9.23
N PHE A 167 -17.08 3.24 9.00
CA PHE A 167 -16.06 2.79 8.04
C PHE A 167 -16.46 1.54 7.23
N ASP A 168 -17.73 1.16 7.23
CA ASP A 168 -18.16 -0.03 6.52
C ASP A 168 -17.96 0.18 5.00
N VAL A 169 -16.91 -0.44 4.45
CA VAL A 169 -16.66 -0.49 3.02
C VAL A 169 -16.76 -1.94 2.57
N PRO A 170 -17.89 -2.35 1.97
CA PRO A 170 -18.09 -3.73 1.59
C PRO A 170 -17.08 -4.16 0.53
N CYS A 171 -16.56 -5.38 0.67
CA CYS A 171 -15.73 -6.00 -0.35
C CYS A 171 -16.56 -6.22 -1.63
N PRO A 172 -16.14 -5.68 -2.79
CA PRO A 172 -16.86 -5.86 -4.04
C PRO A 172 -16.52 -7.20 -4.72
N PHE A 173 -15.66 -8.02 -4.10
CA PHE A 173 -15.19 -9.29 -4.66
C PHE A 173 -15.81 -10.46 -3.88
N PRO A 174 -16.43 -11.44 -4.57
CA PRO A 174 -17.06 -12.59 -3.92
C PRO A 174 -16.08 -13.72 -3.58
N ASN A 175 -14.80 -13.59 -3.96
CA ASN A 175 -13.79 -14.64 -3.78
C ASN A 175 -13.05 -14.46 -2.43
N PRO A 176 -12.85 -15.54 -1.64
CA PRO A 176 -12.24 -15.45 -0.31
C PRO A 176 -10.81 -14.87 -0.30
N GLU A 177 -9.97 -15.18 -1.28
CA GLU A 177 -8.61 -14.64 -1.37
C GLU A 177 -8.65 -13.13 -1.62
N PHE A 178 -9.54 -12.66 -2.49
CA PHE A 178 -9.73 -11.22 -2.73
C PHE A 178 -10.37 -10.51 -1.55
N GLU A 179 -11.25 -11.17 -0.79
CA GLU A 179 -11.79 -10.64 0.46
C GLU A 179 -10.70 -10.49 1.52
N ALA A 180 -9.78 -11.46 1.64
CA ALA A 180 -8.63 -11.36 2.53
C ALA A 180 -7.75 -10.14 2.18
N LEU A 181 -7.40 -9.98 0.90
CA LEU A 181 -6.66 -8.81 0.41
C LEU A 181 -7.40 -7.50 0.64
N TRP A 182 -8.73 -7.51 0.50
CA TRP A 182 -9.56 -6.34 0.77
C TRP A 182 -9.49 -5.93 2.25
N LEU A 183 -9.58 -6.91 3.16
CA LEU A 183 -9.46 -6.69 4.60
C LEU A 183 -8.06 -6.22 5.01
N GLN A 184 -7.00 -6.72 4.35
CA GLN A 184 -5.64 -6.22 4.56
C GLN A 184 -5.50 -4.76 4.12
N GLY A 185 -5.99 -4.39 2.93
CA GLY A 185 -5.97 -3.01 2.49
C GLY A 185 -6.81 -2.09 3.40
N TYR A 186 -7.92 -2.62 3.92
CA TYR A 186 -8.71 -1.92 4.94
C TYR A 186 -7.91 -1.73 6.25
N GLY A 187 -7.24 -2.76 6.76
CA GLY A 187 -6.38 -2.67 7.94
C GLY A 187 -5.26 -1.64 7.77
N ARG A 188 -4.64 -1.58 6.59
CA ARG A 188 -3.67 -0.54 6.23
C ARG A 188 -4.29 0.86 6.34
N ALA A 189 -5.50 1.05 5.81
CA ALA A 189 -6.19 2.33 5.84
C ALA A 189 -6.54 2.77 7.27
N LEU A 190 -6.86 1.82 8.16
CA LEU A 190 -7.11 2.13 9.57
C LEU A 190 -5.90 2.74 10.26
N TRP A 191 -4.66 2.38 9.90
CA TRP A 191 -3.47 3.06 10.45
C TRP A 191 -3.51 4.56 10.18
N PHE A 192 -3.82 4.96 8.95
CA PHE A 192 -3.89 6.37 8.55
C PHE A 192 -5.10 7.06 9.15
N VAL A 193 -6.27 6.40 9.17
CA VAL A 193 -7.49 7.07 9.61
C VAL A 193 -7.65 7.08 11.14
N ALA A 194 -7.16 6.04 11.82
CA ALA A 194 -7.20 6.01 13.27
C ALA A 194 -6.34 7.12 13.85
N SER A 195 -5.20 7.50 13.24
CA SER A 195 -4.43 8.70 13.61
C SER A 195 -4.42 8.93 15.12
N GLY A 196 -3.79 8.06 15.91
CA GLY A 196 -3.72 8.19 17.38
C GLY A 196 -4.99 7.86 18.19
N HIS A 197 -6.09 7.46 17.55
CA HIS A 197 -7.34 7.04 18.18
C HIS A 197 -7.49 5.50 18.14
N PRO A 198 -6.92 4.76 19.12
CA PRO A 198 -6.99 3.29 19.15
C PRO A 198 -8.43 2.76 19.22
N GLU A 199 -9.37 3.55 19.74
CA GLU A 199 -10.79 3.25 19.76
C GLU A 199 -11.38 3.09 18.35
N VAL A 200 -10.90 3.84 17.35
CA VAL A 200 -11.37 3.71 15.97
C VAL A 200 -11.02 2.34 15.41
N PHE A 201 -9.80 1.85 15.69
CA PHE A 201 -9.41 0.50 15.30
C PHE A 201 -10.24 -0.56 16.05
N ARG A 202 -10.41 -0.40 17.37
CA ARG A 202 -11.16 -1.32 18.22
C ARG A 202 -12.61 -1.47 17.75
N ASP A 203 -13.30 -0.36 17.48
CA ASP A 203 -14.68 -0.37 17.01
C ASP A 203 -14.82 -1.10 15.67
N GLN A 204 -13.87 -0.92 14.75
CA GLN A 204 -13.90 -1.62 13.45
C GLN A 204 -13.56 -3.10 13.58
N HIS A 205 -12.61 -3.42 14.45
CA HIS A 205 -12.21 -4.79 14.75
C HIS A 205 -13.37 -5.59 15.37
N GLU A 206 -14.07 -5.02 16.36
CA GLU A 206 -15.16 -5.68 17.07
C GLU A 206 -16.38 -5.96 16.16
N ARG A 207 -16.61 -5.11 15.15
CA ARG A 207 -17.68 -5.29 14.15
C ARG A 207 -17.43 -6.42 13.16
N LEU A 208 -16.19 -6.84 12.98
CA LEU A 208 -15.85 -7.93 12.07
C LEU A 208 -16.07 -9.29 12.71
N ASP A 209 -16.50 -10.25 11.89
CA ASP A 209 -16.47 -11.67 12.23
C ASP A 209 -15.06 -12.06 12.70
N PRO A 210 -14.91 -12.81 13.82
CA PRO A 210 -13.61 -13.25 14.31
C PRO A 210 -12.70 -13.89 13.26
N GLN A 211 -13.24 -14.59 12.26
CA GLN A 211 -12.45 -15.21 11.18
C GLN A 211 -11.83 -14.18 10.22
N ARG A 212 -12.35 -12.95 10.17
CA ARG A 212 -11.88 -11.86 9.30
C ARG A 212 -10.85 -10.95 9.96
N ARG A 213 -10.86 -10.87 11.30
CA ARG A 213 -9.96 -10.00 12.09
C ARG A 213 -8.46 -10.23 11.87
N PRO A 214 -7.97 -11.47 11.59
CA PRO A 214 -6.56 -11.67 11.28
C PRO A 214 -6.11 -10.89 10.03
N GLU A 215 -6.92 -10.85 8.98
CA GLU A 215 -6.54 -10.14 7.74
C GLU A 215 -6.54 -8.62 7.94
N LEU A 216 -7.47 -8.08 8.73
CA LEU A 216 -7.43 -6.68 9.17
C LEU A 216 -6.14 -6.38 9.96
N SER A 217 -5.77 -7.27 10.88
CA SER A 217 -4.58 -7.13 11.71
C SER A 217 -3.29 -7.18 10.88
N ALA A 218 -3.23 -8.05 9.86
CA ALA A 218 -2.12 -8.09 8.90
C ALA A 218 -1.98 -6.77 8.13
N GLY A 219 -3.09 -6.19 7.70
CA GLY A 219 -3.10 -4.86 7.08
C GLY A 219 -2.53 -3.76 7.99
N LEU A 220 -2.97 -3.74 9.25
CA LEU A 220 -2.49 -2.78 10.24
C LEU A 220 -0.98 -2.96 10.50
N GLY A 221 -0.51 -4.19 10.66
CA GLY A 221 0.91 -4.50 10.83
C GLY A 221 1.75 -4.00 9.65
N LEU A 222 1.27 -4.21 8.43
CA LEU A 222 1.94 -3.72 7.22
C LEU A 222 2.08 -2.20 7.22
N ALA A 223 1.01 -1.46 7.50
CA ALA A 223 1.09 0.01 7.57
C ALA A 223 1.95 0.49 8.74
N THR A 224 1.89 -0.18 9.89
CA THR A 224 2.74 0.11 11.06
C THR A 224 4.22 -0.02 10.71
N ALA A 225 4.60 -1.06 9.98
CA ALA A 225 5.96 -1.20 9.46
C ALA A 225 6.26 -0.18 8.36
N PHE A 226 5.49 -0.18 7.28
CA PHE A 226 5.84 0.58 6.08
C PHE A 226 5.72 2.10 6.31
N ALA A 227 4.57 2.57 6.78
CA ALA A 227 4.38 3.99 7.07
C ALA A 227 4.94 4.36 8.45
N GLY A 228 4.87 3.50 9.47
CA GLY A 228 5.34 3.85 10.82
C GLY A 228 6.85 3.70 11.07
N MET A 229 7.62 3.03 10.18
CA MET A 229 9.03 2.61 10.42
C MET A 229 9.88 3.65 11.17
N ARG A 230 9.87 4.90 10.68
CA ARG A 230 10.74 5.98 11.16
C ARG A 230 10.59 6.27 12.67
N ARG A 231 9.44 5.93 13.25
CA ARG A 231 9.12 6.13 14.68
C ARG A 231 9.38 4.89 15.54
N LEU A 232 9.54 3.71 14.93
CA LEU A 232 9.79 2.48 15.67
C LEU A 232 11.24 2.44 16.17
N ARG A 233 11.40 2.07 17.44
CA ARG A 233 12.70 1.80 18.10
C ARG A 233 12.79 0.37 18.65
N THR A 234 11.64 -0.28 18.77
CA THR A 234 11.47 -1.69 19.12
C THR A 234 10.37 -2.26 18.24
N LEU A 235 10.20 -3.59 18.26
CA LEU A 235 9.06 -4.21 17.60
C LEU A 235 7.74 -3.75 18.25
N PRO A 236 6.77 -3.26 17.45
CA PRO A 236 5.47 -2.88 17.98
C PRO A 236 4.68 -4.12 18.41
N GLU A 237 3.94 -3.98 19.51
CA GLU A 237 2.99 -5.01 19.94
C GLU A 237 1.75 -5.01 19.06
N ALA A 238 1.19 -6.21 18.82
CA ALA A 238 -0.08 -6.32 18.14
C ALA A 238 -1.22 -5.83 19.06
N PRO A 239 -2.21 -5.06 18.56
CA PRO A 239 -3.31 -4.53 19.36
C PRO A 239 -4.39 -5.58 19.67
N SER A 240 -4.01 -6.84 19.85
CA SER A 240 -4.93 -7.95 20.13
C SER A 240 -4.30 -9.00 21.04
N GLY A 241 -5.11 -9.53 21.97
CA GLY A 241 -4.74 -10.65 22.82
C GLY A 241 -4.81 -12.01 22.12
N SER A 242 -5.46 -12.10 20.95
CA SER A 242 -5.56 -13.33 20.16
C SER A 242 -4.22 -13.66 19.49
N GLU A 243 -3.71 -14.88 19.68
CA GLU A 243 -2.47 -15.31 19.03
C GLU A 243 -2.57 -15.29 17.50
N ILE A 244 -3.73 -15.68 16.95
CA ILE A 244 -3.94 -15.72 15.49
C ILE A 244 -3.81 -14.32 14.89
N GLU A 245 -4.40 -13.32 15.55
CA GLU A 245 -4.34 -11.93 15.12
C GLU A 245 -2.95 -11.32 15.36
N ARG A 246 -2.29 -11.67 16.49
CA ARG A 246 -0.90 -11.27 16.76
C ARG A 246 0.05 -11.77 15.68
N ARG A 247 -0.05 -13.04 15.30
CA ARG A 247 0.74 -13.61 14.20
C ARG A 247 0.44 -12.94 12.87
N ALA A 248 -0.83 -12.64 12.59
CA ALA A 248 -1.22 -11.94 11.38
C ALA A 248 -0.63 -10.52 11.31
N PHE A 249 -0.71 -9.77 12.42
CA PHE A 249 -0.07 -8.46 12.55
C PHE A 249 1.44 -8.54 12.30
N LEU A 250 2.14 -9.50 12.91
CA LEU A 250 3.59 -9.70 12.72
C LEU A 250 3.93 -10.08 11.27
N GLN A 251 3.13 -10.91 10.62
CA GLN A 251 3.30 -11.20 9.19
C GLN A 251 3.13 -9.96 8.32
N GLY A 252 2.12 -9.13 8.61
CA GLY A 252 1.96 -7.82 7.97
C GLY A 252 3.17 -6.91 8.18
N LEU A 253 3.65 -6.83 9.43
CA LEU A 253 4.84 -6.07 9.81
C LEU A 253 6.06 -6.52 8.99
N ALA A 254 6.31 -7.82 8.89
CA ALA A 254 7.39 -8.39 8.08
C ALA A 254 7.29 -7.97 6.60
N PHE A 255 6.08 -7.97 6.03
CA PHE A 255 5.86 -7.58 4.62
C PHE A 255 6.11 -6.08 4.42
N GLY A 256 5.64 -5.22 5.33
CA GLY A 256 5.91 -3.79 5.29
C GLY A 256 7.40 -3.47 5.40
N LEU A 257 8.13 -4.16 6.28
CA LEU A 257 9.58 -4.03 6.43
C LEU A 257 10.34 -4.56 5.21
N THR A 258 9.86 -5.64 4.59
CA THR A 258 10.45 -6.18 3.34
C THR A 258 10.30 -5.18 2.21
N ALA A 259 9.12 -4.57 2.07
CA ALA A 259 8.91 -3.50 1.09
C ALA A 259 9.83 -2.30 1.34
N ARG A 260 10.10 -1.95 2.61
CA ARG A 260 11.07 -0.90 2.97
C ARG A 260 12.50 -1.26 2.61
N ARG A 261 12.91 -2.50 2.89
CA ARG A 261 14.23 -3.02 2.57
C ARG A 261 14.51 -2.97 1.08
N GLU A 262 13.54 -3.32 0.24
CA GLU A 262 13.68 -3.34 -1.22
C GLU A 262 13.61 -1.93 -1.83
N ALA A 263 12.69 -1.08 -1.38
CA ALA A 263 12.47 0.24 -1.96
C ALA A 263 13.45 1.31 -1.47
N SER A 264 13.96 1.17 -0.24
CA SER A 264 14.83 2.15 0.41
C SER A 264 15.92 1.48 1.27
N PRO A 265 16.84 0.69 0.68
CA PRO A 265 17.78 -0.16 1.43
C PRO A 265 18.63 0.61 2.44
N ASP A 266 19.13 1.79 2.08
CA ASP A 266 19.96 2.60 2.98
C ASP A 266 19.18 3.17 4.16
N SER A 267 17.94 3.62 3.93
CA SER A 267 17.07 4.09 5.01
C SER A 267 16.68 2.94 5.93
N PHE A 268 16.44 1.75 5.37
CA PHE A 268 16.13 0.55 6.13
C PHE A 268 17.33 0.12 6.99
N ARG A 269 18.55 0.11 6.42
CA ARG A 269 19.77 -0.23 7.14
C ARG A 269 20.07 0.74 8.29
N ARG A 270 19.96 2.05 8.06
CA ARG A 270 20.12 3.04 9.13
C ARG A 270 19.09 2.88 10.24
N TRP A 271 17.88 2.43 9.92
CA TRP A 271 16.83 2.19 10.91
C TRP A 271 17.07 0.91 11.72
N ILE A 272 17.42 -0.21 11.07
CA ILE A 272 17.68 -1.48 11.77
C ILE A 272 18.87 -1.36 12.73
N ASP A 273 19.88 -0.55 12.38
CA ASP A 273 21.05 -0.24 13.23
C ASP A 273 20.67 0.49 14.54
N GLN A 274 19.46 1.08 14.63
CA GLN A 274 18.96 1.79 15.81
C GLN A 274 18.07 0.93 16.70
N LEU A 275 17.75 -0.30 16.30
CA LEU A 275 16.89 -1.20 17.07
C LEU A 275 17.68 -1.91 18.17
N ASP A 276 16.97 -2.35 19.21
CA ASP A 276 17.54 -3.33 20.13
C ASP A 276 17.88 -4.66 19.41
N ARG A 277 18.80 -5.42 19.98
CA ARG A 277 19.31 -6.65 19.36
C ARG A 277 18.21 -7.69 19.08
N PRO A 278 17.26 -7.97 20.00
CA PRO A 278 16.16 -8.89 19.71
C PRO A 278 15.29 -8.44 18.54
N SER A 279 14.91 -7.16 18.48
CA SER A 279 14.11 -6.60 17.39
C SER A 279 14.87 -6.66 16.07
N ALA A 280 16.13 -6.24 16.04
CA ALA A 280 16.97 -6.30 14.85
C ALA A 280 17.09 -7.73 14.30
N SER A 281 17.32 -8.72 15.18
CA SER A 281 17.42 -10.13 14.81
C SER A 281 16.12 -10.66 14.20
N TRP A 282 14.98 -10.33 14.80
CA TRP A 282 13.68 -10.74 14.29
C TRP A 282 13.39 -10.09 12.93
N VAL A 283 13.67 -8.79 12.78
CA VAL A 283 13.48 -8.05 11.52
C VAL A 283 14.32 -8.65 10.40
N ALA A 284 15.58 -8.97 10.65
CA ALA A 284 16.45 -9.61 9.67
C ALA A 284 15.86 -10.95 9.20
N ALA A 285 15.57 -11.86 10.14
CA ALA A 285 15.01 -13.17 9.82
C ALA A 285 13.65 -13.09 9.09
N ALA A 286 12.76 -12.20 9.54
CA ALA A 286 11.44 -12.05 8.96
C ALA A 286 11.50 -11.49 7.53
N THR A 287 12.36 -10.49 7.28
CA THR A 287 12.50 -9.92 5.94
C THR A 287 13.24 -10.85 4.99
N ASP A 288 14.29 -11.56 5.44
CA ASP A 288 14.97 -12.58 4.63
C ASP A 288 14.01 -13.67 4.16
N ARG A 289 13.12 -14.12 5.05
CA ARG A 289 12.10 -15.11 4.69
C ARG A 289 11.10 -14.58 3.66
N CYS A 290 10.68 -13.32 3.79
CA CYS A 290 9.73 -12.69 2.86
C CYS A 290 10.33 -12.39 1.48
N LEU A 291 11.66 -12.31 1.37
CA LEU A 291 12.39 -12.20 0.10
C LEU A 291 12.48 -13.51 -0.69
N GLN A 292 11.93 -14.60 -0.15
CA GLN A 292 11.84 -15.91 -0.80
C GLN A 292 10.37 -16.26 -1.10
N PRO A 293 9.70 -15.51 -2.00
CA PRO A 293 8.34 -15.83 -2.41
C PRO A 293 8.31 -17.14 -3.23
N PRO A 294 7.21 -17.91 -3.16
CA PRO A 294 7.01 -19.04 -4.05
C PRO A 294 6.73 -18.57 -5.48
N GLU A 295 6.77 -19.51 -6.42
CA GLU A 295 6.27 -19.27 -7.77
C GLU A 295 4.75 -19.01 -7.76
N ARG A 296 4.30 -18.29 -8.79
CA ARG A 296 2.88 -18.00 -8.97
C ARG A 296 2.10 -19.28 -9.27
N ALA A 297 1.11 -19.59 -8.44
CA ALA A 297 0.17 -20.67 -8.67
C ALA A 297 -0.95 -20.21 -9.62
N ALA A 298 -0.86 -20.56 -10.91
CA ALA A 298 -1.84 -20.15 -11.93
C ALA A 298 -3.27 -20.65 -11.67
N SER A 299 -3.43 -21.70 -10.85
CA SER A 299 -4.73 -22.24 -10.41
C SER A 299 -5.45 -21.36 -9.38
N SER A 300 -4.73 -20.46 -8.69
CA SER A 300 -5.31 -19.57 -7.69
C SER A 300 -5.68 -18.21 -8.29
N PRO A 301 -6.86 -17.63 -7.96
CA PRO A 301 -7.29 -16.33 -8.47
C PRO A 301 -6.33 -15.16 -8.17
N ASP A 302 -5.62 -15.25 -7.04
CA ASP A 302 -4.62 -14.29 -6.57
C ASP A 302 -3.17 -14.74 -6.87
N GLY A 303 -2.98 -15.84 -7.61
CA GLY A 303 -1.67 -16.40 -7.89
C GLY A 303 -1.01 -17.15 -6.72
N GLY A 304 -1.73 -17.39 -5.61
CA GLY A 304 -1.21 -18.09 -4.42
C GLY A 304 -0.66 -17.15 -3.35
N TYR A 305 -0.84 -15.83 -3.50
CA TYR A 305 -0.29 -14.82 -2.62
C TYR A 305 -0.84 -14.91 -1.19
N VAL A 306 -2.15 -15.07 -1.02
CA VAL A 306 -2.80 -15.21 0.30
C VAL A 306 -2.39 -16.52 0.98
N ALA A 307 -2.24 -17.60 0.22
CA ALA A 307 -1.73 -18.86 0.76
C ALA A 307 -0.30 -18.70 1.28
N TRP A 308 0.57 -18.03 0.52
CA TRP A 308 1.92 -17.70 0.95
C TRP A 308 1.94 -16.81 2.21
N GLN A 309 1.09 -15.77 2.28
CA GLN A 309 0.96 -14.94 3.48
C GLN A 309 0.61 -15.78 4.73
N ARG A 310 -0.35 -16.70 4.60
CA ARG A 310 -0.77 -17.57 5.69
C ARG A 310 0.33 -18.56 6.09
N GLN A 311 1.13 -19.04 5.14
CA GLN A 311 2.32 -19.83 5.43
C GLN A 311 3.36 -19.02 6.23
N ILE A 312 3.69 -17.80 5.79
CA ILE A 312 4.60 -16.91 6.53
C ILE A 312 4.10 -16.67 7.95
N ARG A 313 2.79 -16.45 8.12
CA ARG A 313 2.13 -16.25 9.42
C ARG A 313 2.38 -17.40 10.41
N SER A 314 2.44 -18.64 9.92
CA SER A 314 2.76 -19.82 10.74
C SER A 314 4.26 -20.02 11.00
N GLU A 315 5.11 -19.59 10.06
CA GLU A 315 6.57 -19.80 10.11
C GLU A 315 7.30 -18.74 10.95
N LEU A 316 6.80 -17.50 10.98
CA LEU A 316 7.50 -16.43 11.68
C LEU A 316 7.59 -16.70 13.20
N PRO A 317 8.77 -16.51 13.80
CA PRO A 317 8.91 -16.62 15.24
C PRO A 317 8.08 -15.53 15.92
N LEU A 318 7.49 -15.87 17.07
CA LEU A 318 6.92 -14.86 17.94
C LEU A 318 8.08 -14.13 18.63
N PRO A 319 8.10 -12.78 18.64
CA PRO A 319 9.07 -12.03 19.42
C PRO A 319 9.01 -12.46 20.88
N GLU A 320 10.16 -12.62 21.52
CA GLU A 320 10.23 -12.81 22.96
C GLU A 320 9.56 -11.60 23.64
N ARG A 321 8.61 -11.84 24.54
CA ARG A 321 8.04 -10.75 25.34
C ARG A 321 9.13 -10.30 26.32
N PRO A 322 9.44 -9.00 26.40
CA PRO A 322 10.25 -8.52 27.52
C PRO A 322 9.53 -8.92 28.83
N ALA A 323 10.28 -9.53 29.74
CA ALA A 323 9.80 -9.95 31.05
C ALA A 323 9.41 -8.77 31.93
#